data_AF-A0A1L3LSN5-F1
#
_entry.id   AF-A0A1L3LSN5-F1
#
_cell.length_a   1.000
_cell.length_b   1.000
_cell.length_c   1.000
_cell.angle_alpha   90.00
_cell.angle_beta   90.00
_cell.angle_gamma   90.00
#
_symmetry.space_group_name_H-M   'P 1'
#
loop_
_entity.id
_entity.type
_entity.pdbx_description
1 polymer ?
#
loop_
_entity_poly.entity_id
_entity_poly.type
_entity_poly.pdbx_seq_one_letter_code
_entity_poly.pdbx_strand_id
1 'polypeptide(L)'
;MAEIPTEILAAIMAAAKKAWPGDRDMQDYYIESETAAYLAIEELDFGEALPFKDQIIARASEFSDLWEDRATFVADEADGYAELQKCPEDVPGEVFDEMKRRATAEQNDFSSQRDAVNEGVRHFRYVRDTRAKIAPIRDLLLRMENIIGGECYNDNIQNYSSWGVWEGEGRSFRYPVTMLRGGKAEKRKFRFDDLLAEELVTGHYKFGANELSIYRALIKIVDMLESDYGFKVPRS
;
A
#
# COMPACT_ATOMS: atom_id res chain seq x y z
N MET A 1 2.57 3.97 -41.57
CA MET A 1 2.65 2.55 -41.21
C MET A 1 4.09 2.17 -41.36
N ALA A 2 4.74 1.85 -40.24
CA ALA A 2 6.11 1.35 -40.27
C ALA A 2 6.12 0.01 -41.01
N GLU A 3 7.10 -0.21 -41.89
CA GLU A 3 7.32 -1.52 -42.50
C GLU A 3 8.26 -2.33 -41.62
N ILE A 4 7.96 -3.62 -41.45
CA ILE A 4 8.77 -4.52 -40.62
C ILE A 4 10.08 -4.83 -41.35
N PRO A 5 11.25 -4.55 -40.75
CA PRO A 5 12.53 -4.87 -41.37
C PRO A 5 12.66 -6.37 -41.66
N THR A 6 13.27 -6.70 -42.79
CA THR A 6 13.31 -8.09 -43.30
C THR A 6 14.03 -9.02 -42.31
N GLU A 7 15.08 -8.54 -41.65
CA GLU A 7 15.81 -9.25 -40.62
C GLU A 7 14.97 -9.57 -39.38
N ILE A 8 14.10 -8.66 -38.95
CA ILE A 8 13.20 -8.86 -37.80
C ILE A 8 12.13 -9.88 -38.16
N LEU A 9 11.50 -9.73 -39.33
CA LEU A 9 10.50 -10.69 -39.82
C LEU A 9 11.09 -12.09 -39.95
N ALA A 10 12.30 -12.21 -40.52
CA ALA A 10 13.00 -13.49 -40.64
C ALA A 10 13.29 -14.13 -39.27
N ALA A 11 13.68 -13.33 -38.28
CA ALA A 11 13.90 -13.81 -36.91
C ALA A 11 12.60 -14.31 -36.26
N ILE A 12 11.50 -13.58 -36.41
CA ILE A 12 10.17 -13.98 -35.90
C ILE A 12 9.72 -15.29 -36.55
N MET A 13 9.82 -15.40 -37.87
CA MET A 13 9.47 -16.63 -38.60
C MET A 13 10.31 -17.83 -38.16
N ALA A 14 11.61 -17.62 -37.90
CA ALA A 14 12.50 -18.66 -37.39
C ALA A 14 12.11 -19.10 -35.96
N ALA A 15 11.75 -18.15 -35.09
CA ALA A 15 11.28 -18.42 -33.74
C ALA A 15 9.96 -19.22 -33.76
N ALA A 16 8.99 -18.81 -34.60
CA ALA A 16 7.71 -19.49 -34.76
C ALA A 16 7.90 -20.97 -35.15
N LYS A 17 8.71 -21.22 -36.18
CA LYS A 17 9.01 -22.59 -36.66
C LYS A 17 9.70 -23.44 -35.60
N LYS A 18 10.53 -22.83 -34.76
CA LYS A 18 11.22 -23.52 -33.65
C LYS A 18 10.26 -23.86 -32.51
N ALA A 19 9.37 -22.94 -32.15
CA ALA A 19 8.41 -23.12 -31.05
C ALA A 19 7.31 -24.13 -31.42
N TRP A 20 6.83 -24.10 -32.66
CA TRP A 20 5.68 -24.89 -33.12
C TRP A 20 6.01 -25.76 -34.35
N PRO A 21 6.90 -26.77 -34.22
CA PRO A 21 7.38 -27.53 -35.36
C PRO A 21 6.26 -28.35 -36.01
N GLY A 22 5.94 -28.03 -37.27
CA GLY A 22 4.95 -28.76 -38.08
C GLY A 22 3.50 -28.31 -37.88
N ASP A 23 3.23 -27.45 -36.91
CA ASP A 23 1.93 -26.80 -36.71
C ASP A 23 1.92 -25.44 -37.41
N ARG A 24 1.27 -25.35 -38.58
CA ARG A 24 1.25 -24.13 -39.39
C ARG A 24 0.34 -23.06 -38.80
N ASP A 25 -0.81 -23.45 -38.26
CA ASP A 25 -1.79 -22.51 -37.72
C ASP A 25 -1.19 -21.78 -36.51
N MET A 26 -0.46 -22.50 -35.63
CA MET A 26 0.24 -21.89 -34.51
C MET A 26 1.44 -21.03 -34.93
N GLN A 27 2.14 -21.39 -36.02
CA GLN A 27 3.21 -20.55 -36.58
C GLN A 27 2.67 -19.23 -37.13
N ASP A 28 1.58 -19.28 -37.89
CA ASP A 28 0.97 -18.08 -38.49
C ASP A 28 0.44 -17.14 -37.39
N TYR A 29 -0.25 -17.69 -36.37
CA TYR A 29 -0.68 -16.93 -35.20
C TYR A 29 0.50 -16.26 -34.47
N TYR A 30 1.57 -17.00 -34.20
CA TYR A 30 2.76 -16.47 -33.54
C TYR A 30 3.41 -15.34 -34.35
N ILE A 31 3.54 -15.51 -35.67
CA ILE A 31 4.12 -14.49 -36.54
C ILE A 31 3.24 -13.24 -36.52
N GLU A 32 1.92 -13.37 -36.66
CA GLU A 32 0.99 -12.24 -36.62
C GLU A 32 1.09 -11.48 -35.30
N SER A 33 1.09 -12.17 -34.17
CA SER A 33 1.12 -11.55 -32.85
C SER A 33 2.45 -10.83 -32.58
N GLU A 34 3.59 -11.46 -32.89
CA GLU A 34 4.91 -10.87 -32.65
C GLU A 34 5.23 -9.73 -33.62
N THR A 35 4.74 -9.81 -34.87
CA THR A 35 4.87 -8.70 -35.83
C THR A 35 4.02 -7.50 -35.44
N ALA A 36 2.79 -7.74 -34.96
CA ALA A 36 1.94 -6.69 -34.41
C ALA A 36 2.58 -6.03 -33.19
N ALA A 37 3.18 -6.81 -32.29
CA ALA A 37 3.86 -6.28 -31.12
C ALA A 37 5.11 -5.45 -31.47
N TYR A 38 5.92 -5.88 -32.45
CA TYR A 38 7.02 -5.07 -32.97
C TYR A 38 6.53 -3.71 -33.48
N LEU A 39 5.48 -3.70 -34.31
CA LEU A 39 4.89 -2.47 -34.83
C LEU A 39 4.33 -1.59 -33.71
N ALA A 40 3.73 -2.18 -32.67
CA ALA A 40 3.22 -1.44 -31.53
C ALA A 40 4.33 -0.64 -30.81
N ILE A 41 5.56 -1.18 -30.72
CA ILE A 41 6.71 -0.45 -30.16
C ILE A 41 7.15 0.71 -31.06
N GLU A 42 7.22 0.46 -32.38
CA GLU A 42 7.64 1.48 -33.36
C GLU A 42 6.65 2.65 -33.44
N GLU A 43 5.37 2.35 -33.32
CA GLU A 43 4.28 3.33 -33.41
C GLU A 43 3.91 3.97 -32.07
N LEU A 44 4.49 3.50 -30.95
CA LEU A 44 4.23 4.05 -29.62
C LEU A 44 4.67 5.52 -29.53
N ASP A 45 3.77 6.37 -29.06
CA ASP A 45 4.10 7.74 -28.64
C ASP A 45 4.64 7.73 -27.22
N PHE A 46 5.95 7.94 -27.08
CA PHE A 46 6.62 7.97 -25.78
C PHE A 46 6.31 9.25 -24.99
N GLY A 47 5.73 10.29 -25.60
CA GLY A 47 5.38 11.53 -24.92
C GLY A 47 6.55 12.12 -24.11
N GLU A 48 6.31 12.34 -22.81
CA GLU A 48 7.32 12.87 -21.87
C GLU A 48 8.50 11.90 -21.64
N ALA A 49 8.30 10.59 -21.88
CA ALA A 49 9.33 9.55 -21.75
C ALA A 49 10.27 9.47 -22.97
N LEU A 50 10.05 10.26 -24.02
CA LEU A 50 10.84 10.24 -25.25
C LEU A 50 12.37 10.31 -25.03
N PRO A 51 12.90 11.12 -24.08
CA PRO A 51 14.34 11.14 -23.80
C PRO A 51 14.92 9.79 -23.32
N PHE A 52 14.07 8.88 -22.85
CA PHE A 52 14.43 7.55 -22.33
C PHE A 52 14.07 6.41 -23.28
N LYS A 53 13.55 6.71 -24.48
CA LYS A 53 13.08 5.71 -25.46
C LYS A 53 14.10 4.58 -25.68
N ASP A 54 15.35 4.93 -26.00
CA ASP A 54 16.39 3.94 -26.32
C ASP A 54 16.74 3.08 -25.10
N GLN A 55 16.74 3.68 -23.90
CA GLN A 55 16.98 2.95 -22.65
C GLN A 55 15.85 1.95 -22.35
N ILE A 56 14.59 2.38 -22.52
CA ILE A 56 13.40 1.55 -22.29
C ILE A 56 13.40 0.36 -23.27
N ILE A 57 13.65 0.60 -24.56
CA ILE A 57 13.69 -0.46 -25.58
C ILE A 57 14.84 -1.43 -25.33
N ALA A 58 16.02 -0.93 -24.95
CA ALA A 58 17.15 -1.79 -24.59
C ALA A 58 16.80 -2.68 -23.40
N ARG A 59 16.15 -2.13 -22.37
CA ARG A 59 15.75 -2.88 -21.18
C ARG A 59 14.69 -3.94 -21.48
N ALA A 60 13.71 -3.61 -22.31
CA ALA A 60 12.71 -4.58 -22.79
C ALA A 60 13.38 -5.77 -23.49
N SER A 61 14.41 -5.50 -24.29
CA SER A 61 15.17 -6.53 -25.01
C SER A 61 15.98 -7.44 -24.08
N GLU A 62 16.39 -6.95 -22.91
CA GLU A 62 17.01 -7.77 -21.86
C GLU A 62 15.99 -8.59 -21.05
N PHE A 63 14.76 -8.10 -20.96
CA PHE A 63 13.69 -8.71 -20.16
C PHE A 63 13.09 -9.95 -20.82
N SER A 64 12.80 -9.88 -22.13
CA SER A 64 12.22 -11.00 -22.88
C SER A 64 12.73 -11.03 -24.32
N ASP A 65 12.71 -12.22 -24.92
CA ASP A 65 12.94 -12.41 -26.35
C ASP A 65 11.67 -12.27 -27.19
N LEU A 66 10.49 -12.31 -26.54
CA LEU A 66 9.18 -12.17 -27.20
C LEU A 66 8.86 -10.69 -27.42
N TRP A 67 8.40 -10.35 -28.62
CA TRP A 67 7.98 -9.00 -28.96
C TRP A 67 6.74 -8.58 -28.19
N GLU A 68 5.78 -9.48 -27.92
CA GLU A 68 4.60 -9.16 -27.10
C GLU A 68 4.96 -8.68 -25.69
N ASP A 69 5.87 -9.39 -25.02
CA ASP A 69 6.35 -9.02 -23.68
C ASP A 69 7.09 -7.68 -23.73
N ARG A 70 7.94 -7.49 -24.76
CA ARG A 70 8.66 -6.23 -24.97
C ARG A 70 7.70 -5.07 -25.17
N ALA A 71 6.68 -5.24 -26.00
CA ALA A 71 5.70 -4.19 -26.28
C ALA A 71 4.93 -3.80 -25.02
N THR A 72 4.52 -4.79 -24.23
CA THR A 72 3.86 -4.57 -22.94
C THR A 72 4.77 -3.80 -21.97
N PHE A 73 6.03 -4.22 -21.84
CA PHE A 73 7.01 -3.55 -20.99
C PHE A 73 7.26 -2.11 -21.42
N VAL A 74 7.51 -1.87 -22.72
CA VAL A 74 7.80 -0.53 -23.25
C VAL A 74 6.62 0.41 -23.03
N ALA A 75 5.39 -0.06 -23.25
CA ALA A 75 4.18 0.72 -23.01
C ALA A 75 4.01 1.08 -21.52
N ASP A 76 4.16 0.10 -20.61
CA ASP A 76 4.03 0.33 -19.16
C ASP A 76 5.13 1.27 -18.62
N GLU A 77 6.33 1.22 -19.18
CA GLU A 77 7.42 2.13 -18.82
C GLU A 77 7.17 3.58 -19.28
N ALA A 78 6.66 3.76 -20.50
CA ALA A 78 6.30 5.09 -21.01
C ALA A 78 5.16 5.70 -20.18
N ASP A 79 4.11 4.92 -19.90
CA ASP A 79 3.00 5.33 -19.04
C ASP A 79 3.46 5.59 -17.59
N GLY A 80 4.30 4.70 -17.05
CA GLY A 80 4.90 4.85 -15.74
C GLY A 80 5.65 6.16 -15.58
N TYR A 81 6.47 6.53 -16.56
CA TYR A 81 7.19 7.81 -16.55
C TYR A 81 6.25 9.02 -16.62
N ALA A 82 5.23 8.97 -17.49
CA ALA A 82 4.26 10.05 -17.64
C ALA A 82 3.41 10.25 -16.36
N GLU A 83 3.05 9.17 -15.67
CA GLU A 83 2.36 9.24 -14.37
C GLU A 83 3.25 9.84 -13.28
N LEU A 84 4.54 9.52 -13.27
CA LEU A 84 5.49 10.08 -12.31
C LEU A 84 5.64 11.61 -12.42
N GLN A 85 5.24 12.23 -13.54
CA GLN A 85 5.25 13.70 -13.66
C GLN A 85 4.01 14.38 -13.05
N LYS A 86 2.96 13.61 -12.74
CA LYS A 86 1.67 14.14 -12.31
C LYS A 86 1.53 14.07 -10.78
N CYS A 87 1.93 15.14 -10.09
CA CYS A 87 1.65 15.26 -8.66
C CYS A 87 0.14 15.37 -8.42
N PRO A 88 -0.45 14.54 -7.54
CA PRO A 88 -1.84 14.71 -7.13
C PRO A 88 -2.06 16.03 -6.39
N GLU A 89 -3.18 16.72 -6.64
CA GLU A 89 -3.48 18.04 -6.05
C GLU A 89 -3.56 18.02 -4.52
N ASP A 90 -3.95 16.88 -3.94
CA ASP A 90 -4.16 16.71 -2.51
C ASP A 90 -2.88 16.30 -1.75
N VAL A 91 -1.74 16.22 -2.45
CA VAL A 91 -0.42 15.88 -1.93
C VAL A 91 0.51 17.08 -2.10
N PRO A 92 1.17 17.57 -1.04
CA PRO A 92 2.17 18.63 -1.18
C PRO A 92 3.33 18.22 -2.10
N GLY A 93 3.76 19.11 -3.00
CA GLY A 93 4.81 18.83 -3.98
C GLY A 93 6.10 18.30 -3.36
N GLU A 94 6.56 18.88 -2.25
CA GLU A 94 7.77 18.42 -1.54
C GLU A 94 7.68 16.96 -1.05
N VAL A 95 6.49 16.54 -0.61
CA VAL A 95 6.23 15.16 -0.16
C VAL A 95 6.25 14.21 -1.35
N PHE A 96 5.63 14.60 -2.47
CA PHE A 96 5.65 13.83 -3.71
C PHE A 96 7.08 13.70 -4.28
N ASP A 97 7.85 14.78 -4.27
CA ASP A 97 9.25 14.78 -4.73
C ASP A 97 10.16 13.88 -3.88
N GLU A 98 9.96 13.83 -2.56
CA GLU A 98 10.65 12.87 -1.68
C GLU A 98 10.28 11.43 -2.03
N MET A 99 9.00 11.15 -2.28
CA MET A 99 8.54 9.81 -2.69
C MET A 99 9.19 9.40 -4.01
N LYS A 100 9.24 10.29 -5.00
CA LYS A 100 9.94 10.06 -6.28
C LYS A 100 11.42 9.79 -6.06
N ARG A 101 12.11 10.62 -5.27
CA ARG A 101 13.54 10.43 -4.97
C ARG A 101 13.82 9.07 -4.35
N ARG A 102 13.00 8.63 -3.38
CA ARG A 102 13.12 7.30 -2.78
C ARG A 102 12.86 6.19 -3.80
N ALA A 103 11.79 6.30 -4.59
CA ALA A 103 11.47 5.31 -5.60
C ALA A 103 12.59 5.15 -6.62
N THR A 104 13.18 6.24 -7.12
CA THR A 104 14.33 6.20 -8.04
C THR A 104 15.58 5.57 -7.42
N ALA A 105 15.77 5.67 -6.09
CA ALA A 105 16.90 5.05 -5.41
C ALA A 105 16.73 3.53 -5.21
N GLU A 106 15.48 3.05 -5.16
CA GLU A 106 15.15 1.66 -4.82
C GLU A 106 14.72 0.82 -6.03
N GLN A 107 14.20 1.46 -7.08
CA GLN A 107 13.58 0.80 -8.23
C GLN A 107 14.24 1.21 -9.55
N ASN A 108 14.52 0.23 -10.40
CA ASN A 108 15.20 0.47 -11.68
C ASN A 108 14.24 0.91 -12.79
N ASP A 109 13.03 0.36 -12.81
CA ASP A 109 12.06 0.54 -13.90
C ASP A 109 11.01 1.60 -13.48
N PHE A 110 10.55 2.42 -14.43
CA PHE A 110 9.62 3.52 -14.18
C PHE A 110 8.24 3.02 -13.72
N SER A 111 7.77 1.90 -14.24
CA SER A 111 6.55 1.22 -13.77
C SER A 111 6.64 0.88 -12.27
N SER A 112 7.78 0.33 -11.84
CA SER A 112 8.05 0.01 -10.44
C SER A 112 8.19 1.26 -9.56
N GLN A 113 8.80 2.32 -10.10
CA GLN A 113 8.87 3.62 -9.43
C GLN A 113 7.47 4.23 -9.25
N ARG A 114 6.62 4.20 -10.29
CA ARG A 114 5.22 4.64 -10.25
C ARG A 114 4.47 3.91 -9.14
N ASP A 115 4.59 2.58 -9.07
CA ASP A 115 3.87 1.77 -8.09
C ASP A 115 4.29 2.11 -6.65
N ALA A 116 5.59 2.30 -6.41
CA ALA A 116 6.12 2.75 -5.12
C ALA A 116 5.63 4.16 -4.72
N VAL A 117 5.58 5.09 -5.68
CA VAL A 117 5.04 6.44 -5.46
C VAL A 117 3.54 6.39 -5.18
N ASN A 118 2.77 5.61 -5.94
CA ASN A 118 1.33 5.42 -5.74
C ASN A 118 1.02 4.78 -4.39
N GLU A 119 1.83 3.83 -3.93
CA GLU A 119 1.76 3.31 -2.57
C GLU A 119 2.06 4.39 -1.52
N GLY A 120 3.11 5.20 -1.73
CA GLY A 120 3.44 6.34 -0.88
C GLY A 120 2.30 7.36 -0.76
N VAL A 121 1.66 7.71 -1.88
CA VAL A 121 0.48 8.60 -1.93
C VAL A 121 -0.69 8.01 -1.17
N ARG A 122 -1.00 6.72 -1.37
CA ARG A 122 -2.06 6.01 -0.62
C ARG A 122 -1.79 6.04 0.87
N HIS A 123 -0.54 5.79 1.28
CA HIS A 123 -0.14 5.84 2.68
C HIS A 123 -0.27 7.25 3.26
N PHE A 124 0.18 8.28 2.54
CA PHE A 124 0.05 9.68 2.96
C PHE A 124 -1.41 10.06 3.17
N ARG A 125 -2.30 9.75 2.22
CA ARG A 125 -3.74 10.00 2.33
C ARG A 125 -4.33 9.28 3.54
N TYR A 126 -4.00 8.00 3.72
CA TYR A 126 -4.43 7.23 4.88
C TYR A 126 -4.03 7.92 6.20
N VAL A 127 -2.77 8.36 6.34
CA VAL A 127 -2.30 9.05 7.55
C VAL A 127 -2.99 10.40 7.74
N ARG A 128 -3.08 11.21 6.69
CA ARG A 128 -3.76 12.53 6.71
C ARG A 128 -5.21 12.40 7.15
N ASP A 129 -5.96 11.50 6.50
CA ASP A 129 -7.39 11.33 6.73
C ASP A 129 -7.65 10.71 8.10
N THR A 130 -6.81 9.76 8.52
CA THR A 130 -6.84 9.19 9.88
C THR A 130 -6.61 10.26 10.93
N ARG A 131 -5.60 11.12 10.76
CA ARG A 131 -5.33 12.24 11.66
C ARG A 131 -6.51 13.21 11.72
N ALA A 132 -7.06 13.60 10.57
CA ALA A 132 -8.20 14.50 10.49
C ALA A 132 -9.45 13.93 11.18
N LYS A 133 -9.68 12.61 11.04
CA LYS A 133 -10.81 11.93 11.69
C LYS A 133 -10.63 11.78 13.19
N ILE A 134 -9.41 11.47 13.64
CA ILE A 134 -9.16 11.04 15.02
C ILE A 134 -8.74 12.17 15.93
N ALA A 135 -7.97 13.15 15.44
CA ALA A 135 -7.50 14.26 16.25
C ALA A 135 -8.65 14.93 17.05
N PRO A 136 -9.84 15.21 16.46
CA PRO A 136 -10.93 15.86 17.19
C PRO A 136 -11.57 14.99 18.28
N ILE A 137 -11.39 13.67 18.23
CA ILE A 137 -12.04 12.70 19.12
C ILE A 137 -11.02 11.89 19.94
N ARG A 138 -9.73 12.23 19.84
CA ARG A 138 -8.62 11.45 20.41
C ARG A 138 -8.81 11.23 21.92
N ASP A 139 -9.08 12.31 22.64
CA ASP A 139 -9.22 12.25 24.10
C ASP A 139 -10.45 11.46 24.52
N LEU A 140 -11.54 11.53 23.73
CA LEU A 140 -12.71 10.67 23.94
C LEU A 140 -12.35 9.20 23.76
N LEU A 141 -11.64 8.85 22.68
CA LEU A 141 -11.20 7.48 22.42
C LEU A 141 -10.29 6.94 23.53
N LEU A 142 -9.32 7.74 23.99
CA LEU A 142 -8.43 7.38 25.10
C LEU A 142 -9.22 7.16 26.40
N ARG A 143 -10.23 7.98 26.69
CA ARG A 143 -11.09 7.81 27.86
C ARG A 143 -11.95 6.55 27.76
N MET A 144 -12.54 6.28 26.60
CA MET A 144 -13.33 5.07 26.37
C MET A 144 -12.48 3.82 26.48
N GLU A 145 -11.28 3.81 25.89
CA GLU A 145 -10.35 2.69 26.02
C GLU A 145 -9.89 2.53 27.47
N ASN A 146 -9.61 3.62 28.20
CA ASN A 146 -9.23 3.53 29.61
C ASN A 146 -10.33 2.92 30.49
N ILE A 147 -11.62 3.19 30.19
CA ILE A 147 -12.75 2.53 30.85
C ILE A 147 -12.71 1.03 30.51
N ILE A 148 -12.73 0.66 29.23
CA ILE A 148 -12.79 -0.74 28.79
C ILE A 148 -11.59 -1.56 29.28
N GLY A 149 -10.39 -1.01 29.14
CA GLY A 149 -9.16 -1.65 29.59
C GLY A 149 -9.08 -1.79 31.11
N GLY A 150 -9.73 -0.90 31.86
CA GLY A 150 -9.89 -0.97 33.30
C GLY A 150 -10.83 -2.08 33.77
N GLU A 151 -11.81 -2.46 32.94
CA GLU A 151 -12.75 -3.56 33.19
C GLU A 151 -12.21 -4.94 32.78
N CYS A 152 -10.97 -5.03 32.32
CA CYS A 152 -10.36 -6.31 31.95
C CYS A 152 -9.92 -7.09 33.21
N TYR A 153 -10.43 -8.31 33.36
CA TYR A 153 -10.12 -9.19 34.49
C TYR A 153 -9.12 -10.29 34.12
N ASN A 154 -8.22 -10.64 35.04
CA ASN A 154 -7.35 -11.81 34.92
C ASN A 154 -7.66 -12.79 36.06
N ASP A 155 -8.23 -13.94 35.71
CA ASP A 155 -8.65 -14.97 36.66
C ASP A 155 -7.49 -15.63 37.41
N ASN A 156 -6.25 -15.48 36.91
CA ASN A 156 -5.04 -15.95 37.58
C ASN A 156 -4.48 -14.95 38.60
N ILE A 157 -5.05 -13.74 38.73
CA ILE A 157 -4.65 -12.78 39.76
C ILE A 157 -5.47 -13.06 41.01
N GLN A 158 -4.80 -13.46 42.10
CA GLN A 158 -5.41 -13.55 43.42
C GLN A 158 -5.92 -12.16 43.85
N ASN A 159 -7.23 -11.97 43.77
CA ASN A 159 -7.95 -10.80 44.32
C ASN A 159 -8.38 -11.06 45.77
N TYR A 160 -7.59 -11.84 46.49
CA TYR A 160 -7.76 -12.09 47.91
C TYR A 160 -6.54 -11.56 48.64
N SER A 161 -6.75 -10.74 49.66
CA SER A 161 -5.67 -10.31 50.55
C SER A 161 -5.11 -11.49 51.36
N SER A 162 -3.98 -11.30 52.05
CA SER A 162 -3.40 -12.31 52.95
C SER A 162 -4.34 -12.76 54.09
N TRP A 163 -5.49 -12.11 54.25
CA TRP A 163 -6.53 -12.45 55.23
C TRP A 163 -7.81 -13.01 54.59
N GLY A 164 -7.81 -13.33 53.29
CA GLY A 164 -8.94 -13.96 52.61
C GLY A 164 -10.10 -13.04 52.26
N VAL A 165 -9.90 -11.72 52.32
CA VAL A 165 -10.91 -10.72 51.92
C VAL A 165 -10.86 -10.55 50.41
N TRP A 166 -12.02 -10.63 49.75
CA TRP A 166 -12.14 -10.32 48.31
C TRP A 166 -11.90 -8.82 48.09
N GLU A 167 -10.78 -8.50 47.45
CA GLU A 167 -10.38 -7.16 47.02
C GLU A 167 -10.59 -7.03 45.51
N GLY A 168 -11.82 -7.27 45.04
CA GLY A 168 -12.15 -7.17 43.61
C GLY A 168 -11.91 -5.77 43.01
N GLU A 169 -11.95 -4.74 43.85
CA GLU A 169 -11.63 -3.35 43.49
C GLU A 169 -10.12 -3.02 43.61
N GLY A 170 -9.31 -3.91 44.21
CA GLY A 170 -7.99 -3.58 44.76
C GLY A 170 -6.77 -3.90 43.90
N ARG A 171 -6.93 -4.59 42.76
CA ARG A 171 -5.84 -4.83 41.81
C ARG A 171 -6.31 -4.51 40.40
N SER A 172 -6.36 -3.22 40.08
CA SER A 172 -6.70 -2.73 38.74
C SER A 172 -5.76 -3.34 37.70
N PHE A 173 -6.17 -4.43 37.06
CA PHE A 173 -5.40 -5.06 35.98
C PHE A 173 -5.81 -4.43 34.66
N ARG A 174 -5.20 -3.28 34.33
CA ARG A 174 -5.40 -2.74 32.98
C ARG A 174 -4.72 -3.65 31.95
N TYR A 175 -5.50 -4.13 30.98
CA TYR A 175 -4.96 -4.91 29.88
C TYR A 175 -4.06 -4.02 29.02
N PRO A 176 -2.83 -4.45 28.68
CA PRO A 176 -1.95 -3.64 27.86
C PRO A 176 -2.48 -3.57 26.42
N VAL A 177 -2.52 -2.36 25.87
CA VAL A 177 -2.72 -2.14 24.44
C VAL A 177 -1.38 -2.35 23.74
N THR A 178 -1.37 -3.14 22.67
CA THR A 178 -0.23 -3.27 21.75
C THR A 178 -0.44 -2.34 20.57
N MET A 179 0.56 -1.55 20.20
CA MET A 179 0.48 -0.51 19.17
C MET A 179 1.71 -0.58 18.27
N LEU A 180 1.60 -0.12 17.03
CA LEU A 180 2.71 -0.04 16.10
C LEU A 180 3.26 1.39 16.06
N ARG A 181 4.50 1.56 16.53
CA ARG A 181 5.25 2.81 16.52
C ARG A 181 6.47 2.67 15.64
N GLY A 182 6.54 3.43 14.55
CA GLY A 182 7.64 3.32 13.58
C GLY A 182 7.88 1.89 13.09
N GLY A 183 6.80 1.12 12.89
CA GLY A 183 6.85 -0.30 12.48
C GLY A 183 7.18 -1.30 13.58
N LYS A 184 7.40 -0.86 14.82
CA LYS A 184 7.71 -1.74 15.97
C LYS A 184 6.52 -1.84 16.91
N ALA A 185 6.24 -3.06 17.37
CA ALA A 185 5.20 -3.31 18.35
C ALA A 185 5.64 -2.83 19.74
N GLU A 186 4.86 -1.94 20.34
CA GLU A 186 5.05 -1.41 21.69
C GLU A 186 3.82 -1.72 22.53
N LYS A 187 4.02 -2.21 23.76
CA LYS A 187 2.93 -2.50 24.70
C LYS A 187 2.84 -1.43 25.76
N ARG A 188 1.65 -0.85 25.96
CA ARG A 188 1.41 0.18 26.96
C ARG A 188 0.15 -0.06 27.77
N LYS A 189 0.24 0.25 29.06
CA LYS A 189 -0.89 0.25 29.99
C LYS A 189 -1.33 1.66 30.38
N PHE A 190 -0.48 2.66 30.24
CA PHE A 190 -0.74 4.04 30.66
C PHE A 190 0.06 5.00 29.76
N ARG A 191 -0.30 6.30 29.80
CA ARG A 191 0.37 7.40 29.08
C ARG A 191 0.40 7.18 27.56
N PHE A 192 -0.67 7.62 26.93
CA PHE A 192 -0.86 7.57 25.47
C PHE A 192 -0.68 8.97 24.84
N ASP A 193 -0.23 9.95 25.64
CA ASP A 193 -0.21 11.37 25.28
C ASP A 193 0.76 11.70 24.14
N ASP A 194 1.83 10.92 23.99
CA ASP A 194 2.85 11.05 22.93
C ASP A 194 2.51 10.29 21.65
N LEU A 195 1.38 9.57 21.59
CA LEU A 195 1.00 8.81 20.40
C LEU A 195 0.26 9.66 19.39
N LEU A 196 0.67 9.51 18.14
CA LEU A 196 0.00 10.08 16.98
C LEU A 196 -1.29 9.32 16.67
N ALA A 197 -2.21 9.96 15.95
CA ALA A 197 -3.52 9.38 15.63
C ALA A 197 -3.41 8.07 14.84
N GLU A 198 -2.51 8.02 13.85
CA GLU A 198 -2.25 6.83 13.05
C GLU A 198 -1.65 5.68 13.86
N GLU A 199 -0.84 5.98 14.88
CA GLU A 199 -0.32 4.98 15.82
C GLU A 199 -1.44 4.50 16.73
N LEU A 200 -2.32 5.40 17.18
CA LEU A 200 -3.47 5.10 18.02
C LEU A 200 -4.39 4.04 17.38
N VAL A 201 -4.69 4.18 16.09
CA VAL A 201 -5.56 3.25 15.34
C VAL A 201 -5.05 1.82 15.31
N THR A 202 -3.73 1.63 15.38
CA THR A 202 -3.13 0.29 15.38
C THR A 202 -3.29 -0.42 16.73
N GLY A 203 -3.73 0.30 17.75
CA GLY A 203 -3.90 -0.23 19.09
C GLY A 203 -4.89 -1.38 19.17
N HIS A 204 -4.40 -2.51 19.68
CA HIS A 204 -5.19 -3.71 19.90
C HIS A 204 -4.86 -4.39 21.23
N TYR A 205 -5.86 -5.03 21.82
CA TYR A 205 -5.62 -6.00 22.88
C TYR A 205 -5.28 -7.34 22.25
N LYS A 206 -4.25 -8.00 22.79
CA LYS A 206 -3.81 -9.31 22.32
C LYS A 206 -4.22 -10.39 23.31
N PHE A 207 -5.18 -11.25 22.93
CA PHE A 207 -5.72 -12.34 23.74
C PHE A 207 -5.25 -13.70 23.17
N GLY A 208 -4.05 -14.13 23.55
CA GLY A 208 -3.42 -15.32 22.97
C GLY A 208 -3.14 -15.13 21.48
N ALA A 209 -3.76 -15.96 20.65
CA ALA A 209 -3.69 -15.86 19.18
C ALA A 209 -4.69 -14.85 18.58
N ASN A 210 -5.65 -14.37 19.38
CA ASN A 210 -6.68 -13.44 18.93
C ASN A 210 -6.31 -11.99 19.27
N GLU A 211 -6.79 -11.04 18.47
CA GLU A 211 -6.54 -9.62 18.68
C GLU A 211 -7.85 -8.82 18.52
N LEU A 212 -8.06 -7.84 19.41
CA LEU A 212 -9.19 -6.90 19.36
C LEU A 212 -8.67 -5.50 19.08
N SER A 213 -8.93 -4.96 17.89
CA SER A 213 -8.57 -3.59 17.51
C SER A 213 -9.44 -2.55 18.24
N ILE A 214 -9.09 -2.25 19.50
CA ILE A 214 -9.92 -1.46 20.41
C ILE A 214 -10.25 -0.07 19.86
N TYR A 215 -9.27 0.67 19.35
CA TYR A 215 -9.52 2.02 18.84
C TYR A 215 -10.33 2.02 17.55
N ARG A 216 -10.15 1.03 16.66
CA ARG A 216 -11.00 0.86 15.47
C ARG A 216 -12.45 0.56 15.84
N ALA A 217 -12.68 -0.27 16.85
CA ALA A 217 -14.02 -0.55 17.34
C ALA A 217 -14.67 0.69 17.95
N LEU A 218 -13.93 1.45 18.76
CA LEU A 218 -14.40 2.70 19.37
C LEU A 218 -14.75 3.77 18.32
N ILE A 219 -13.93 3.92 17.27
CA ILE A 219 -14.25 4.83 16.16
C ILE A 219 -15.59 4.46 15.51
N LYS A 220 -15.81 3.16 15.24
CA LYS A 220 -17.09 2.69 14.66
C LYS A 220 -18.27 2.95 15.60
N ILE A 221 -18.08 2.83 16.91
CA ILE A 221 -19.11 3.14 17.91
C ILE A 221 -19.42 4.64 17.90
N VAL A 222 -18.40 5.50 17.86
CA VAL A 222 -18.60 6.95 17.76
C VAL A 222 -19.32 7.31 16.46
N ASP A 223 -18.89 6.76 15.32
CA ASP A 223 -19.55 6.98 14.03
C ASP A 223 -21.04 6.59 14.09
N MET A 224 -21.36 5.44 14.68
CA MET A 224 -22.74 4.97 14.88
C MET A 224 -23.54 5.89 15.80
N LEU A 225 -22.95 6.37 16.89
CA LEU A 225 -23.61 7.30 17.80
C LEU A 225 -23.91 8.64 17.11
N GLU A 226 -22.99 9.14 16.28
CA GLU A 226 -23.20 10.35 15.50
C GLU A 226 -24.30 10.15 14.45
N SER A 227 -24.29 9.03 13.71
CA SER A 227 -25.25 8.76 12.61
C SER A 227 -26.66 8.44 13.10
N ASP A 228 -26.77 7.55 14.10
CA ASP A 228 -28.05 6.93 14.46
C ASP A 228 -28.74 7.70 15.58
N TYR A 229 -27.97 8.36 16.44
CA TYR A 229 -28.46 9.04 17.65
C TYR A 229 -28.21 10.55 17.64
N GLY A 230 -27.58 11.10 16.59
CA GLY A 230 -27.27 12.52 16.50
C GLY A 230 -26.31 12.99 17.60
N PHE A 231 -25.51 12.07 18.14
CA PHE A 231 -24.51 12.39 19.15
C PHE A 231 -23.55 13.46 18.60
N LYS A 232 -23.25 14.46 19.43
CA LYS A 232 -22.30 15.52 19.07
C LYS A 232 -21.06 15.35 19.92
N VAL A 233 -19.98 14.89 19.31
CA VAL A 233 -18.69 14.82 20.00
C VAL A 233 -18.22 16.25 20.31
N PRO A 234 -17.87 16.57 21.56
CA PRO A 234 -17.19 17.82 21.87
C PRO A 234 -15.83 17.80 21.17
N ARG A 235 -15.66 18.61 20.12
CA ARG A 235 -14.39 18.75 19.42
C ARG A 235 -13.58 19.82 20.15
N SER A 236 -12.46 19.40 20.77
CA SER A 236 -11.46 20.28 21.39
C SER A 236 -10.52 20.88 20.36
#